data_AF-A0A973LJY2-F1
#
_entry.id   AF-A0A973LJY2-F1
#
_cell.length_a   1.000
_cell.length_b   1.000
_cell.length_c   1.000
_cell.angle_alpha   90.00
_cell.angle_beta   90.00
_cell.angle_gamma   90.00
#
_symmetry.space_group_name_H-M   'P 1'
#
loop_
_entity.id
_entity.type
_entity.pdbx_description
1 polymer ?
#
loop_
_entity_poly.entity_id
_entity_poly.type
_entity_poly.pdbx_seq_one_letter_code
_entity_poly.pdbx_strand_id
1 'polypeptide(L)'
;MNEEQLAAFYAESARRWEIAKREFQQREHGWPFGLAPEAEQWADSFSGRSGLPETPAAWVTGLVRQADADGVITKPEPGVVRSAYAHRDSWTEMDSAVGFGFQPDAAEVLVVHAGHAVMFEDIAPAIGGDGAAALAVLRAVVESFSVVRPFAEPPE
;
A
#
# COMPACT_ATOMS: atom_id res chain seq x y z
N MET A 1 1.54 31.05 -6.31
CA MET A 1 0.14 30.73 -6.65
C MET A 1 -0.69 31.95 -6.30
N ASN A 2 -1.50 32.47 -7.22
CA ASN A 2 -2.42 33.58 -6.92
C ASN A 2 -3.71 33.06 -6.26
N GLU A 3 -4.54 33.95 -5.71
CA GLU A 3 -5.77 33.58 -4.99
C GLU A 3 -6.74 32.77 -5.86
N GLU A 4 -6.82 33.08 -7.15
CA GLU A 4 -7.67 32.36 -8.12
C GLU A 4 -7.19 30.93 -8.37
N GLN A 5 -5.88 30.72 -8.51
CA GLN A 5 -5.28 29.38 -8.63
C GLN A 5 -5.45 28.56 -7.34
N LEU A 6 -5.35 29.19 -6.17
CA LEU A 6 -5.56 28.54 -4.88
C LEU A 6 -7.03 28.11 -4.73
N ALA A 7 -7.98 28.98 -5.07
CA ALA A 7 -9.41 28.67 -5.04
C ALA A 7 -9.78 27.53 -6.02
N ALA A 8 -9.24 27.57 -7.24
CA ALA A 8 -9.44 26.50 -8.22
C ALA A 8 -8.84 25.16 -7.76
N PHE A 9 -7.67 25.19 -7.12
CA PHE A 9 -7.03 24.02 -6.53
C PHE A 9 -7.92 23.39 -5.46
N TYR A 10 -8.40 24.18 -4.48
CA TYR A 10 -9.26 23.65 -3.42
C TYR A 10 -10.61 23.13 -3.96
N ALA A 11 -11.20 23.80 -4.94
CA ALA A 11 -12.43 23.35 -5.57
C ALA A 11 -12.26 21.98 -6.26
N GLU A 12 -11.15 21.77 -6.99
CA GLU A 12 -10.86 20.49 -7.62
C GLU A 12 -10.52 19.41 -6.58
N SER A 13 -9.76 19.73 -5.53
CA SER A 13 -9.49 18.79 -4.43
C SER A 13 -10.78 18.34 -3.74
N ALA A 14 -11.70 19.27 -3.46
CA ALA A 14 -13.03 18.96 -2.92
C ALA A 14 -13.83 18.05 -3.86
N ARG A 15 -13.82 18.34 -5.17
CA ARG A 15 -14.49 17.53 -6.19
C ARG A 15 -13.97 16.09 -6.20
N ARG A 16 -12.65 15.92 -6.20
CA ARG A 16 -11.99 14.61 -6.19
C ARG A 16 -12.29 13.84 -4.91
N TRP A 17 -12.32 14.52 -3.77
CA TRP A 17 -12.69 13.92 -2.49
C TRP A 17 -14.10 13.35 -2.51
N GLU A 18 -15.09 14.10 -2.99
CA GLU A 18 -16.47 13.62 -3.11
C GLU A 18 -16.58 12.42 -4.06
N ILE A 19 -15.86 12.44 -5.19
CA ILE A 19 -15.84 11.32 -6.13
C ILE A 19 -15.24 10.07 -5.47
N ALA A 20 -14.07 10.17 -4.85
CA ALA A 20 -13.41 9.07 -4.17
C ALA A 20 -14.27 8.49 -3.05
N LYS A 21 -14.87 9.35 -2.22
CA LYS A 21 -15.75 8.94 -1.13
C LYS A 21 -16.98 8.19 -1.65
N ARG A 22 -17.65 8.72 -2.68
CA ARG A 22 -18.80 8.07 -3.32
C ARG A 22 -18.40 6.72 -3.90
N GLU A 23 -17.32 6.67 -4.66
CA GLU A 23 -16.79 5.45 -5.25
C GLU A 23 -16.44 4.38 -4.21
N PHE A 24 -15.89 4.80 -3.06
CA PHE A 24 -15.57 3.90 -1.96
C PHE A 24 -16.84 3.32 -1.32
N GLN A 25 -17.87 4.15 -1.12
CA GLN A 25 -19.15 3.75 -0.53
C GLN A 25 -20.01 2.89 -1.46
N GLN A 26 -19.91 3.07 -2.77
CA GLN A 26 -20.68 2.31 -3.76
C GLN A 26 -20.22 0.87 -3.94
N ARG A 27 -19.01 0.52 -3.49
CA ARG A 27 -18.46 -0.83 -3.64
C ARG A 27 -18.96 -1.74 -2.53
N GLU A 28 -20.08 -2.40 -2.80
CA GLU A 28 -20.76 -3.31 -1.87
C GLU A 28 -20.03 -4.65 -1.67
N HIS A 29 -19.07 -4.99 -2.55
CA HIS A 29 -18.26 -6.20 -2.42
C HIS A 29 -17.25 -6.14 -1.25
N GLY A 30 -17.13 -4.99 -0.59
CA GLY A 30 -16.17 -4.76 0.49
C GLY A 30 -14.74 -4.65 -0.03
N TRP A 31 -13.77 -4.82 0.87
CA TRP A 31 -12.35 -4.68 0.54
C TRP A 31 -11.54 -5.91 0.99
N PRO A 32 -11.92 -7.15 0.60
CA PRO A 32 -11.15 -8.33 0.95
C PRO A 32 -9.80 -8.35 0.22
N PHE A 33 -8.72 -8.16 0.98
CA PHE A 33 -7.37 -8.45 0.53
C PHE A 33 -6.92 -9.80 1.09
N GLY A 34 -6.04 -10.47 0.38
CA GLY A 34 -5.57 -11.80 0.73
C GLY A 34 -4.28 -12.16 0.03
N LEU A 35 -3.83 -13.39 0.28
CA LEU A 35 -2.73 -14.00 -0.45
C LEU A 35 -3.25 -15.18 -1.27
N ALA A 36 -2.71 -15.35 -2.46
CA ALA A 36 -3.00 -16.48 -3.31
C ALA A 36 -2.55 -17.80 -2.65
N PRO A 37 -3.18 -18.94 -2.94
CA PRO A 37 -2.78 -20.24 -2.38
C PRO A 37 -1.30 -20.59 -2.60
N GLU A 38 -0.73 -20.14 -3.70
CA GLU A 38 0.67 -20.33 -4.10
C GLU A 38 1.66 -19.33 -3.46
N ALA A 39 1.21 -18.42 -2.59
CA ALA A 39 2.05 -17.36 -2.04
C ALA A 39 3.29 -17.86 -1.29
N GLU A 40 3.18 -18.99 -0.59
CA GLU A 40 4.30 -19.62 0.12
C GLU A 40 5.37 -20.10 -0.87
N GLN A 41 4.96 -20.81 -1.93
CA GLN A 41 5.87 -21.27 -2.98
C GLN A 41 6.50 -20.10 -3.75
N TRP A 42 5.72 -19.05 -4.02
CA TRP A 42 6.24 -17.83 -4.63
C TRP A 42 7.30 -17.18 -3.74
N ALA A 43 7.04 -17.07 -2.43
CA ALA A 43 7.95 -16.45 -1.49
C ALA A 43 9.27 -17.22 -1.38
N ASP A 44 9.21 -18.57 -1.36
CA ASP A 44 10.40 -19.42 -1.44
C ASP A 44 11.19 -19.19 -2.72
N SER A 45 10.53 -19.00 -3.87
CA SER A 45 11.20 -18.71 -5.15
C SER A 45 11.78 -17.28 -5.23
N PHE A 46 11.27 -16.37 -4.39
CA PHE A 46 11.78 -15.01 -4.27
C PHE A 46 13.09 -14.98 -3.45
N SER A 47 13.26 -15.94 -2.53
CA SER A 47 14.48 -16.11 -1.75
C SER A 47 15.69 -16.43 -2.64
N GLY A 48 16.74 -15.60 -2.55
CA GLY A 48 17.97 -15.77 -3.35
C GLY A 48 18.13 -14.81 -4.53
N ARG A 49 17.19 -13.88 -4.79
CA ARG A 49 17.47 -12.75 -5.69
C ARG A 49 18.52 -11.83 -5.05
N SER A 50 19.76 -11.95 -5.52
CA SER A 50 20.88 -11.11 -5.08
C SER A 50 20.65 -9.64 -5.46
N GLY A 51 20.94 -8.73 -4.54
CA GLY A 51 20.71 -7.28 -4.69
C GLY A 51 19.60 -6.74 -3.79
N LEU A 52 19.55 -7.17 -2.53
CA LEU A 52 18.64 -6.60 -1.54
C LEU A 52 18.85 -5.08 -1.48
N PRO A 53 17.77 -4.26 -1.56
CA PRO A 53 17.87 -2.81 -1.48
C PRO A 53 18.53 -2.35 -0.19
N GLU A 54 19.18 -1.19 -0.23
CA GLU A 54 19.95 -0.63 0.90
C GLU A 54 19.08 -0.28 2.11
N THR A 55 17.75 -0.19 1.96
CA THR A 55 16.82 0.19 3.04
C THR A 55 15.65 -0.80 3.19
N PRO A 56 15.16 -1.00 4.44
CA PRO A 56 13.90 -1.69 4.73
C PRO A 56 12.74 -1.26 3.83
N ALA A 57 12.52 0.04 3.69
CA ALA A 57 11.42 0.60 2.90
C ALA A 57 11.47 0.17 1.43
N ALA A 58 12.66 0.24 0.83
CA ALA A 58 12.85 -0.14 -0.57
C ALA A 58 12.68 -1.65 -0.77
N TRP A 59 13.14 -2.47 0.17
CA TRP A 59 12.95 -3.92 0.13
C TRP A 59 11.46 -4.30 0.22
N VAL A 60 10.75 -3.80 1.24
CA VAL A 60 9.32 -4.10 1.43
C VAL A 60 8.50 -3.61 0.23
N THR A 61 8.74 -2.39 -0.24
CA THR A 61 8.00 -1.84 -1.39
C THR A 61 8.28 -2.63 -2.67
N GLY A 62 9.53 -3.05 -2.88
CA GLY A 62 9.91 -3.88 -4.02
C GLY A 62 9.28 -5.27 -3.99
N LEU A 63 9.27 -5.91 -2.82
CA LEU A 63 8.64 -7.21 -2.58
C LEU A 63 7.14 -7.14 -2.89
N VAL A 64 6.43 -6.17 -2.30
CA VAL A 64 4.98 -6.01 -2.51
C VAL A 64 4.65 -5.72 -3.96
N ARG A 65 5.40 -4.82 -4.61
CA ARG A 65 5.20 -4.52 -6.03
C ARG A 65 5.34 -5.76 -6.91
N GLN A 66 6.36 -6.59 -6.65
CA GLN A 66 6.55 -7.82 -7.43
C GLN A 66 5.45 -8.84 -7.14
N ALA A 67 5.09 -9.04 -5.87
CA ALA A 67 4.00 -9.93 -5.49
C ALA A 67 2.66 -9.53 -6.12
N ASP A 68 2.36 -8.22 -6.15
CA ASP A 68 1.15 -7.69 -6.80
C ASP A 68 1.15 -7.93 -8.32
N ALA A 69 2.29 -7.70 -8.97
CA ALA A 69 2.46 -7.92 -10.41
C ALA A 69 2.36 -9.41 -10.79
N ASP A 70 2.82 -10.30 -9.91
CA ASP A 70 2.77 -11.75 -10.11
C ASP A 70 1.42 -12.37 -9.68
N GLY A 71 0.47 -11.56 -9.18
CA GLY A 71 -0.87 -12.02 -8.78
C GLY A 71 -0.92 -12.73 -7.42
N VAL A 72 0.13 -12.61 -6.61
CA VAL A 72 0.23 -13.24 -5.29
C VAL A 72 -0.65 -12.54 -4.25
N ILE A 73 -0.87 -11.23 -4.41
CA ILE A 73 -1.81 -10.48 -3.58
C ILE A 73 -3.18 -10.55 -4.24
N THR A 74 -4.13 -11.22 -3.59
CA THR A 74 -5.52 -11.25 -4.05
C THR A 74 -6.20 -9.95 -3.68
N LYS A 75 -6.77 -9.28 -4.67
CA LYS A 75 -7.41 -7.96 -4.55
C LYS A 75 -8.93 -8.09 -4.73
N PRO A 76 -9.71 -7.16 -4.16
CA PRO A 76 -11.17 -7.16 -4.32
C PRO A 76 -11.61 -6.94 -5.77
N GLU A 77 -10.80 -6.23 -6.55
CA GLU A 77 -11.02 -5.95 -7.97
C GLU A 77 -9.68 -5.69 -8.69
N PRO A 78 -9.66 -5.64 -10.04
CA PRO A 78 -8.46 -5.25 -10.79
C PRO A 78 -7.92 -3.87 -10.39
N GLY A 79 -6.60 -3.78 -10.29
CA GLY A 79 -5.90 -2.58 -9.85
C GLY A 79 -4.50 -2.89 -9.35
N VAL A 80 -3.86 -1.92 -8.71
CA VAL A 80 -2.47 -2.01 -8.24
C VAL A 80 -2.31 -1.67 -6.76
N VAL A 81 -1.50 -2.44 -6.05
CA VAL A 81 -1.06 -2.13 -4.69
C VAL A 81 0.30 -1.43 -4.75
N ARG A 82 0.42 -0.30 -4.06
CA ARG A 82 1.66 0.48 -3.99
C ARG A 82 1.86 1.11 -2.62
N SER A 83 3.11 1.46 -2.32
CA SER A 83 3.39 2.34 -1.18
C SER A 83 2.66 3.68 -1.39
N ALA A 84 2.01 4.15 -0.33
CA ALA A 84 1.18 5.36 -0.35
C ALA A 84 1.65 6.42 0.66
N TYR A 85 2.28 6.00 1.75
CA TYR A 85 2.84 6.89 2.76
C TYR A 85 3.95 6.18 3.54
N ALA A 86 4.79 6.94 4.24
CA ALA A 86 5.82 6.41 5.13
C ALA A 86 5.75 7.15 6.47
N HIS A 87 6.01 6.45 7.56
CA HIS A 87 6.29 7.08 8.84
C HIS A 87 7.79 7.29 8.97
N ARG A 88 8.18 8.44 9.51
CA ARG A 88 9.57 8.76 9.81
C ARG A 88 9.76 8.90 11.30
N ASP A 89 10.85 8.35 11.79
CA ASP A 89 11.34 8.63 13.13
C ASP A 89 11.75 10.11 13.21
N SER A 90 11.24 10.80 14.24
CA SER A 90 11.41 12.26 14.36
C SER A 90 12.81 12.69 14.76
N TRP A 91 13.67 11.76 15.22
CA TRP A 91 15.04 12.05 15.64
C TRP A 91 16.07 11.75 14.56
N THR A 92 15.89 10.65 13.85
CA THR A 92 16.83 10.13 12.86
C THR A 92 16.44 10.49 11.43
N GLU A 93 15.21 10.97 11.23
CA GLU A 93 14.57 11.21 9.92
C GLU A 93 14.50 9.97 9.02
N MET A 94 14.81 8.78 9.57
CA MET A 94 14.73 7.52 8.86
C MET A 94 13.28 7.02 8.82
N ASP A 95 12.90 6.39 7.72
CA ASP A 95 11.61 5.72 7.65
C ASP A 95 11.55 4.59 8.69
N SER A 96 10.50 4.59 9.51
CA SER A 96 10.23 3.59 10.56
C SER A 96 9.09 2.63 10.17
N ALA A 97 8.27 3.01 9.18
CA ALA A 97 7.19 2.18 8.66
C ALA A 97 6.82 2.58 7.23
N VAL A 98 6.17 1.67 6.51
CA VAL A 98 5.60 1.93 5.18
C VAL A 98 4.12 1.58 5.14
N GLY A 99 3.30 2.51 4.66
CA GLY A 99 1.87 2.34 4.44
C GLY A 99 1.55 2.07 2.98
N PHE A 100 0.54 1.24 2.74
CA PHE A 100 0.13 0.83 1.40
C PHE A 100 -1.23 1.40 1.01
N GLY A 101 -1.44 1.53 -0.29
CA GLY A 101 -2.71 1.87 -0.90
C GLY A 101 -2.98 1.00 -2.11
N PHE A 102 -4.26 0.77 -2.36
CA PHE A 102 -4.78 0.08 -3.54
C PHE A 102 -5.47 1.09 -4.46
N GLN A 103 -5.09 1.12 -5.73
CA GLN A 103 -5.76 1.92 -6.76
C GLN A 103 -6.50 0.96 -7.70
N PRO A 104 -7.84 0.94 -7.68
CA PRO A 104 -8.63 0.20 -8.66
C PRO A 104 -8.42 0.74 -10.08
N ASP A 105 -8.40 -0.13 -11.09
CA ASP A 105 -8.27 0.28 -12.49
C ASP A 105 -9.50 1.06 -12.98
N ALA A 106 -10.68 0.71 -12.45
CA ALA A 106 -11.95 1.32 -12.83
C ALA A 106 -12.24 2.65 -12.08
N ALA A 107 -11.37 3.05 -11.15
CA ALA A 107 -11.57 4.26 -10.35
C ALA A 107 -11.12 5.53 -11.09
N GLU A 108 -11.90 6.62 -11.00
CA GLU A 108 -11.48 7.91 -11.55
C GLU A 108 -10.37 8.52 -10.69
N VAL A 109 -10.56 8.52 -9.37
CA VAL A 109 -9.65 9.17 -8.40
C VAL A 109 -9.49 8.41 -7.09
N LEU A 110 -10.16 7.27 -6.91
CA LEU A 110 -10.11 6.53 -5.65
C LEU A 110 -8.75 5.85 -5.44
N VAL A 111 -8.16 6.09 -4.27
CA VAL A 111 -7.13 5.23 -3.68
C VAL A 111 -7.64 4.76 -2.32
N VAL A 112 -7.56 3.46 -2.08
CA VAL A 112 -7.95 2.82 -0.81
C VAL A 112 -6.71 2.63 0.04
N HIS A 113 -6.59 3.36 1.14
CA HIS A 113 -5.44 3.24 2.03
C HIS A 113 -5.67 2.13 3.05
N ALA A 114 -4.58 1.38 3.30
CA ALA A 114 -4.46 0.52 4.46
C ALA A 114 -4.72 1.30 5.76
N GLY A 115 -5.30 0.63 6.74
CA GLY A 115 -5.67 1.21 8.02
C GLY A 115 -4.46 1.59 8.84
N HIS A 116 -3.37 0.83 8.71
CA HIS A 116 -2.10 1.05 9.41
C HIS A 116 -0.91 0.80 8.48
N ALA A 117 0.26 1.30 8.88
CA ALA A 117 1.51 1.01 8.19
C ALA A 117 2.14 -0.29 8.71
N VAL A 118 2.98 -0.93 7.90
CA VAL A 118 3.84 -2.03 8.32
C VAL A 118 5.08 -1.45 8.98
N MET A 119 5.22 -1.66 10.29
CA MET A 119 6.35 -1.18 11.07
C MET A 119 7.59 -2.01 10.78
N PHE A 120 8.74 -1.36 10.54
CA PHE A 120 9.97 -2.09 10.21
C PHE A 120 10.51 -2.89 11.40
N GLU A 121 10.24 -2.47 12.64
CA GLU A 121 10.62 -3.25 13.82
C GLU A 121 9.92 -4.61 13.89
N ASP A 122 8.65 -4.69 13.48
CA ASP A 122 7.86 -5.93 13.51
C ASP A 122 8.35 -6.95 12.49
N ILE A 123 8.88 -6.46 11.36
CA ILE A 123 9.38 -7.29 10.26
C ILE A 123 10.90 -7.32 10.18
N ALA A 124 11.64 -6.62 11.04
CA ALA A 124 13.10 -6.56 11.04
C ALA A 124 13.77 -7.94 11.02
N PRO A 125 13.31 -8.96 11.80
CA PRO A 125 13.86 -10.30 11.72
C PRO A 125 13.69 -10.97 10.35
N ALA A 126 12.71 -10.50 9.57
CA ALA A 126 12.38 -11.00 8.25
C ALA A 126 13.02 -10.21 7.10
N ILE A 127 13.59 -9.03 7.34
CA ILE A 127 14.14 -8.22 6.25
C ILE A 127 15.36 -8.92 5.64
N GLY A 128 15.29 -9.18 4.33
CA GLY A 128 16.37 -9.85 3.59
C GLY A 128 16.54 -11.34 3.88
N GLY A 129 15.73 -11.88 4.80
CA GLY A 129 15.62 -13.30 5.11
C GLY A 129 14.87 -14.05 4.02
N ASP A 130 14.93 -15.37 4.08
CA ASP A 130 14.36 -16.37 3.19
C ASP A 130 12.86 -16.23 2.79
N GLY A 131 12.30 -17.27 2.17
CA GLY A 131 10.90 -17.29 1.74
C GLY A 131 9.90 -17.07 2.88
N ALA A 132 10.18 -17.57 4.08
CA ALA A 132 9.32 -17.36 5.25
C ALA A 132 9.25 -15.89 5.65
N ALA A 133 10.39 -15.21 5.54
CA ALA A 133 10.53 -13.77 5.75
C ALA A 133 9.70 -12.94 4.74
N ALA A 134 9.82 -13.24 3.45
CA ALA A 134 9.02 -12.61 2.41
C ALA A 134 7.51 -12.84 2.63
N LEU A 135 7.12 -14.07 2.98
CA LEU A 135 5.74 -14.42 3.26
C LEU A 135 5.18 -13.68 4.49
N ALA A 136 5.97 -13.53 5.56
CA ALA A 136 5.58 -12.79 6.75
C ALA A 136 5.28 -11.31 6.43
N VAL A 137 6.12 -10.69 5.60
CA VAL A 137 5.90 -9.30 5.15
C VAL A 137 4.65 -9.18 4.30
N LEU A 138 4.42 -10.10 3.36
CA LEU A 138 3.19 -10.10 2.56
C LEU A 138 1.93 -10.26 3.41
N ARG A 139 1.98 -11.11 4.44
CA ARG A 139 0.89 -11.25 5.42
C ARG A 139 0.64 -9.95 6.19
N ALA A 140 1.69 -9.29 6.65
CA ALA A 140 1.55 -8.00 7.35
C ALA A 140 0.94 -6.92 6.44
N VAL A 141 1.32 -6.90 5.16
CA VAL A 141 0.75 -5.97 4.17
C VAL A 141 -0.72 -6.25 3.94
N VAL A 142 -1.13 -7.52 3.76
CA VAL A 142 -2.54 -7.88 3.61
C VAL A 142 -3.34 -7.54 4.88
N GLU A 143 -2.81 -7.84 6.06
CA GLU A 143 -3.44 -7.50 7.33
C GLU A 143 -3.58 -5.99 7.50
N SER A 144 -2.68 -5.18 6.94
CA SER A 144 -2.81 -3.72 6.96
C SER A 144 -4.08 -3.20 6.28
N PHE A 145 -4.68 -3.98 5.38
CA PHE A 145 -5.96 -3.71 4.73
C PHE A 145 -7.18 -4.32 5.46
N SER A 146 -7.03 -4.90 6.66
CA SER A 146 -8.19 -5.39 7.45
C SER A 146 -9.13 -4.26 7.87
N VAL A 147 -8.58 -3.05 7.98
CA VAL A 147 -9.32 -1.79 8.06
C VAL A 147 -8.85 -0.93 6.89
N VAL A 148 -9.77 -0.30 6.16
CA VAL A 148 -9.44 0.56 5.03
C VAL A 148 -10.13 1.91 5.08
N ARG A 149 -9.54 2.91 4.43
CA ARG A 149 -10.12 4.25 4.29
C ARG A 149 -9.96 4.77 2.86
N PRO A 150 -10.91 5.55 2.33
CA PRO A 150 -10.67 6.28 1.09
C PRO A 150 -9.62 7.35 1.36
N PHE A 151 -8.63 7.48 0.48
CA PHE A 151 -7.76 8.64 0.47
C PHE A 151 -8.21 9.64 -0.59
N ALA A 152 -8.66 10.77 -0.07
CA ALA A 152 -8.47 12.07 -0.66
C ALA A 152 -8.24 13.01 0.53
N GLU A 153 -7.20 13.83 0.48
CA GLU A 153 -7.05 14.86 1.52
C GLU A 153 -8.30 15.75 1.49
N PRO A 154 -8.97 15.97 2.63
CA PRO A 154 -9.93 17.05 2.68
C PRO A 154 -9.19 18.35 2.37
N PRO A 155 -9.77 19.29 1.59
CA PRO A 155 -9.18 20.61 1.46
C PRO A 155 -9.08 21.23 2.86
N GLU A 156 -7.87 21.57 3.31
CA GLU A 156 -7.63 22.32 4.54
C GLU A 156 -8.30 23.71 4.51
#